data_AF-A0A3M0NP92-F1
#
_entry.id   AF-A0A3M0NP92-F1
#
_cell.length_a   1.000
_cell.length_b   1.000
_cell.length_c   1.000
_cell.angle_alpha   90.00
_cell.angle_beta   90.00
_cell.angle_gamma   90.00
#
_symmetry.space_group_name_H-M   'P 1'
#
loop_
_entity.id
_entity.type
_entity.pdbx_description
1 polymer ?
#
loop_
_entity_poly.entity_id
_entity_poly.type
_entity_poly.pdbx_seq_one_letter_code
_entity_poly.pdbx_strand_id
1 'polypeptide(L)'
;MKLTEYSGINKITLDDFLSLDEEQTIRFDFLTQGKEADCTELTNSIYHKLFPWFDEKNHAGDTLNTYRIAVKKYYGSYYRFLDRKKQLEIIGIIKKYTPHNSDQIFEFEATDKNGHSYYQLCNNYQLGNFFILPVHGGINPKRARVPYNDFFDKFLIVLNDFYFKNFTTYTDFIDKNYLWSFTEKVTKDNISLQKLSGKSTFEEYVLSITDIVKQRGQELYALLHMDAR
;
A
#
# COMPACT_ATOMS: atom_id res chain seq x y z
N MET A 1 -0.69 -14.83 16.49
CA MET A 1 -1.68 -13.75 16.71
C MET A 1 -2.67 -13.78 15.57
N LYS A 2 -3.96 -13.79 15.87
CA LYS A 2 -5.03 -13.66 14.88
C LYS A 2 -5.20 -12.20 14.50
N LEU A 3 -5.67 -11.93 13.29
CA LEU A 3 -5.88 -10.56 12.83
C LEU A 3 -6.86 -9.77 13.74
N THR A 4 -7.87 -10.45 14.28
CA THR A 4 -8.84 -9.86 15.22
C THR A 4 -8.24 -9.40 16.55
N GLU A 5 -7.05 -9.89 16.90
CA GLU A 5 -6.34 -9.51 18.13
C GLU A 5 -5.48 -8.26 17.92
N TYR A 6 -5.27 -7.84 16.68
CA TYR A 6 -4.42 -6.70 16.30
C TYR A 6 -5.19 -5.58 15.61
N SER A 7 -6.15 -5.92 14.75
CA SER A 7 -6.89 -4.93 13.99
C SER A 7 -7.93 -4.21 14.85
N GLY A 8 -7.95 -2.88 14.76
CA GLY A 8 -8.87 -2.03 15.52
C GLY A 8 -8.51 -1.82 17.00
N ILE A 9 -7.31 -2.19 17.44
CA ILE A 9 -6.89 -2.10 18.85
C ILE A 9 -6.51 -0.67 19.28
N ASN A 10 -6.14 0.20 18.35
CA ASN A 10 -5.64 1.53 18.66
C ASN A 10 -6.22 2.58 17.71
N LYS A 11 -7.55 2.72 17.73
CA LYS A 11 -8.24 3.70 16.89
C LYS A 11 -7.92 5.12 17.34
N ILE A 12 -7.53 5.96 16.40
CA ILE A 12 -7.28 7.38 16.66
C ILE A 12 -8.10 8.24 15.70
N THR A 13 -8.35 9.49 16.07
CA THR A 13 -9.05 10.45 15.23
C THR A 13 -8.11 11.08 14.19
N LEU A 14 -8.66 11.86 13.25
CA LEU A 14 -7.83 12.66 12.35
C LEU A 14 -6.95 13.65 13.12
N ASP A 15 -7.49 14.31 14.15
CA ASP A 15 -6.74 15.30 14.94
C ASP A 15 -5.57 14.64 15.70
N ASP A 16 -5.79 13.46 16.27
CA ASP A 16 -4.72 12.67 16.89
C ASP A 16 -3.64 12.33 15.86
N PHE A 17 -4.03 11.89 14.66
CA PHE A 17 -3.09 11.54 13.59
C PHE A 17 -2.29 12.75 13.09
N LEU A 18 -2.93 13.91 12.96
CA LEU A 18 -2.29 15.18 12.59
C LEU A 18 -1.40 15.75 13.72
N SER A 19 -1.48 15.22 14.94
CA SER A 19 -0.56 15.58 16.03
C SER A 19 0.75 14.78 16.00
N LEU A 20 0.81 13.71 15.20
CA LEU A 20 2.00 12.89 15.04
C LEU A 20 3.10 13.65 14.30
N ASP A 21 4.35 13.43 14.69
CA ASP A 21 5.48 13.87 13.89
C ASP A 21 5.64 13.04 12.61
N GLU A 22 6.49 13.50 11.70
CA GLU A 22 6.73 12.83 10.41
C GLU A 22 7.16 11.35 10.59
N GLU A 23 8.03 11.06 11.56
CA GLU A 23 8.55 9.71 11.79
C GLU A 23 7.44 8.78 12.30
N GLN A 24 6.61 9.27 13.21
CA GLN A 24 5.43 8.60 13.71
C GLN A 24 4.40 8.36 12.60
N THR A 25 4.09 9.38 11.78
CA THR A 25 3.18 9.25 10.63
C THR A 25 3.66 8.20 9.63
N ILE A 26 4.95 8.22 9.28
CA ILE A 26 5.52 7.24 8.33
C ILE A 26 5.38 5.83 8.90
N ARG A 27 5.63 5.62 10.19
CA ARG A 27 5.59 4.29 10.82
C ARG A 27 4.20 3.83 11.23
N PHE A 28 3.20 4.70 11.14
CA PHE A 28 1.86 4.38 11.59
C PHE A 28 1.26 3.20 10.81
N ASP A 29 0.85 2.16 11.53
CA ASP A 29 0.19 1.00 10.95
C ASP A 29 -1.33 1.17 10.98
N PHE A 30 -1.92 1.50 9.84
CA PHE A 30 -3.36 1.68 9.72
C PHE A 30 -4.16 0.40 9.96
N LEU A 31 -3.53 -0.78 9.98
CA LEU A 31 -4.22 -2.01 10.36
C LEU A 31 -4.73 -1.96 11.80
N THR A 32 -4.10 -1.17 12.66
CA THR A 32 -4.57 -0.91 14.03
C THR A 32 -5.91 -0.16 14.09
N GLN A 33 -6.36 0.42 12.97
CA GLN A 33 -7.63 1.16 12.87
C GLN A 33 -8.82 0.23 12.54
N GLY A 34 -8.57 -0.89 11.86
CA GLY A 34 -9.62 -1.83 11.47
C GLY A 34 -9.13 -2.93 10.52
N LYS A 35 -9.97 -3.94 10.31
CA LYS A 35 -9.66 -5.07 9.41
C LYS A 35 -9.50 -4.64 7.95
N GLU A 36 -10.24 -3.62 7.53
CA GLU A 36 -10.17 -2.96 6.23
C GLU A 36 -9.48 -1.60 6.44
N ALA A 37 -8.17 -1.64 6.70
CA ALA A 37 -7.34 -0.50 7.12
C ALA A 37 -7.46 0.71 6.18
N ASP A 38 -7.60 0.42 4.89
CA ASP A 38 -7.71 1.33 3.76
C ASP A 38 -9.10 1.97 3.61
N CYS A 39 -10.11 1.48 4.33
CA CYS A 39 -11.50 1.97 4.27
C CYS A 39 -12.01 2.47 5.64
N THR A 40 -11.12 2.76 6.58
CA THR A 40 -11.50 3.23 7.92
C THR A 40 -11.90 4.71 7.93
N GLU A 41 -12.59 5.14 8.99
CA GLU A 41 -12.95 6.54 9.22
C GLU A 41 -11.74 7.48 9.18
N LEU A 42 -10.62 7.09 9.80
CA LEU A 42 -9.37 7.86 9.74
C LEU A 42 -8.87 7.98 8.30
N THR A 43 -8.80 6.86 7.57
CA THR A 43 -8.29 6.84 6.19
C THR A 43 -9.16 7.70 5.27
N ASN A 44 -10.49 7.60 5.39
CA ASN A 44 -11.43 8.44 4.64
C ASN A 44 -11.29 9.92 4.99
N SER A 45 -11.11 10.26 6.26
CA SER A 45 -10.90 11.64 6.72
C SER A 45 -9.61 12.24 6.13
N ILE A 46 -8.54 11.44 6.08
CA ILE A 46 -7.29 11.82 5.40
C ILE A 46 -7.53 12.04 3.90
N TYR A 47 -8.30 11.16 3.25
CA TYR A 47 -8.60 11.32 1.83
C TYR A 47 -9.39 12.60 1.54
N HIS A 48 -10.40 12.93 2.34
CA HIS A 48 -11.14 14.18 2.21
C HIS A 48 -10.27 15.41 2.37
N LYS A 49 -9.23 15.36 3.22
CA LYS A 49 -8.29 16.46 3.40
C LYS A 49 -7.32 16.60 2.22
N LEU A 50 -6.88 15.49 1.61
CA LEU A 50 -5.82 15.48 0.58
C LEU A 50 -6.32 15.53 -0.86
N PHE A 51 -7.49 14.96 -1.14
CA PHE A 51 -7.98 14.72 -2.49
C PHE A 51 -9.37 15.35 -2.67
N PRO A 52 -9.45 16.59 -3.19
CA PRO A 52 -10.74 17.29 -3.38
C PRO A 52 -11.75 16.56 -4.27
N TRP A 53 -11.29 15.60 -5.08
CA TRP A 53 -12.11 14.79 -5.98
C TRP A 53 -12.61 13.48 -5.33
N PHE A 54 -12.18 13.15 -4.11
CA PHE A 54 -12.62 11.97 -3.39
C PHE A 54 -14.12 12.04 -3.04
N ASP A 55 -14.80 10.89 -3.18
CA ASP A 55 -16.22 10.74 -2.91
C ASP A 55 -16.46 9.33 -2.36
N GLU A 56 -16.73 9.23 -1.06
CA GLU A 56 -16.93 7.96 -0.35
C GLU A 56 -18.07 7.11 -0.92
N LYS A 57 -19.02 7.69 -1.67
CA LYS A 57 -20.09 6.91 -2.30
C LYS A 57 -19.62 6.15 -3.52
N ASN A 58 -18.58 6.64 -4.18
CA ASN A 58 -18.08 6.14 -5.45
C ASN A 58 -16.66 5.57 -5.35
N HIS A 59 -15.94 5.88 -4.27
CA HIS A 59 -14.53 5.54 -4.09
C HIS A 59 -14.25 4.92 -2.72
N ALA A 60 -13.24 4.06 -2.65
CA ALA A 60 -12.72 3.43 -1.46
C ALA A 60 -11.20 3.34 -1.53
N GLY A 61 -10.52 3.19 -0.39
CA GLY A 61 -9.08 2.94 -0.39
C GLY A 61 -8.73 1.51 -0.82
N ASP A 62 -7.48 1.32 -1.19
CA ASP A 62 -6.79 0.02 -1.24
C ASP A 62 -5.28 0.24 -1.07
N THR A 63 -4.57 -0.83 -0.73
CA THR A 63 -3.10 -0.87 -0.79
C THR A 63 -2.62 -0.97 -2.24
N LEU A 64 -1.73 -0.05 -2.63
CA LEU A 64 -1.09 0.02 -3.94
C LEU A 64 -0.18 -1.18 -4.21
N ASN A 65 0.58 -1.60 -3.20
CA ASN A 65 1.48 -2.72 -3.31
C ASN A 65 1.15 -3.83 -2.32
N THR A 66 1.33 -5.09 -2.77
CA THR A 66 1.40 -6.23 -1.87
C THR A 66 2.59 -7.14 -2.13
N TYR A 67 3.01 -7.86 -1.09
CA TYR A 67 4.12 -8.80 -1.18
C TYR A 67 3.74 -10.12 -1.86
N ARG A 68 2.45 -10.40 -2.06
CA ARG A 68 1.95 -11.74 -2.45
C ARG A 68 2.55 -12.25 -3.75
N ILE A 69 2.61 -11.42 -4.78
CA ILE A 69 3.11 -11.82 -6.10
C ILE A 69 4.62 -11.76 -6.17
N ALA A 70 5.26 -10.80 -5.49
CA ALA A 70 6.70 -10.79 -5.32
C ALA A 70 7.18 -12.09 -4.65
N VAL A 71 6.58 -12.48 -3.52
CA VAL A 71 6.90 -13.75 -2.84
C VAL A 71 6.74 -14.93 -3.80
N LYS A 72 5.61 -15.02 -4.53
CA LYS A 72 5.42 -16.09 -5.51
C LYS A 72 6.48 -16.10 -6.61
N LYS A 73 6.89 -14.94 -7.11
CA LYS A 73 7.92 -14.80 -8.15
C LYS A 73 9.27 -15.32 -7.66
N TYR A 74 9.72 -14.89 -6.48
CA TYR A 74 11.09 -15.16 -6.00
C TYR A 74 11.21 -16.49 -5.24
N TYR A 75 10.13 -16.98 -4.63
CA TYR A 75 10.13 -18.20 -3.82
C TYR A 75 9.36 -19.37 -4.46
N GLY A 76 8.74 -19.15 -5.63
CA GLY A 76 8.05 -20.18 -6.42
C GLY A 76 6.67 -20.59 -5.90
N SER A 77 6.24 -20.13 -4.72
CA SER A 77 4.94 -20.44 -4.12
C SER A 77 4.38 -19.27 -3.32
N TYR A 78 3.08 -19.30 -3.00
CA TYR A 78 2.50 -18.31 -2.10
C TYR A 78 3.00 -18.50 -0.67
N TYR A 79 3.14 -17.40 0.07
CA TYR A 79 3.66 -17.37 1.45
C TYR A 79 3.13 -18.50 2.35
N ARG A 80 1.81 -18.69 2.38
CA ARG A 80 1.14 -19.69 3.23
C ARG A 80 1.52 -21.15 2.94
N PHE A 81 2.12 -21.42 1.79
CA PHE A 81 2.54 -22.76 1.35
C PHE A 81 4.05 -22.96 1.43
N LEU A 82 4.80 -21.94 1.83
CA LEU A 82 6.24 -22.07 2.08
C LEU A 82 6.47 -22.72 3.45
N ASP A 83 7.60 -23.38 3.60
CA ASP A 83 8.06 -23.85 4.90
C ASP A 83 8.35 -22.68 5.85
N ARG A 84 8.38 -22.97 7.16
CA ARG A 84 8.50 -21.94 8.17
C ARG A 84 9.82 -21.16 8.09
N LYS A 85 10.90 -21.81 7.65
CA LYS A 85 12.22 -21.17 7.51
C LYS A 85 12.16 -20.06 6.46
N LYS A 86 11.58 -20.34 5.28
CA LYS A 86 11.40 -19.34 4.21
C LYS A 86 10.43 -18.23 4.59
N GLN A 87 9.35 -18.57 5.30
CA GLN A 87 8.41 -17.57 5.84
C GLN A 87 9.12 -16.56 6.76
N LEU A 88 9.92 -17.06 7.69
CA LEU A 88 10.70 -16.22 8.61
C LEU A 88 11.78 -15.40 7.90
N GLU A 89 12.41 -15.94 6.86
CA GLU A 89 13.36 -15.20 6.01
C GLU A 89 12.67 -14.00 5.32
N ILE A 90 11.51 -14.22 4.71
CA ILE A 90 10.70 -13.17 4.06
C ILE A 90 10.32 -12.08 5.07
N ILE A 91 9.86 -12.47 6.26
CA ILE A 91 9.55 -11.52 7.34
C ILE A 91 10.80 -10.74 7.75
N GLY A 92 11.95 -11.40 7.90
CA GLY A 92 13.21 -10.77 8.25
C GLY A 92 13.62 -9.70 7.24
N ILE A 93 13.47 -9.99 5.94
CA ILE A 93 13.73 -9.02 4.86
C ILE A 93 12.76 -7.84 4.97
N ILE A 94 11.45 -8.08 5.10
CA ILE A 94 10.45 -6.99 5.18
C ILE A 94 10.71 -6.11 6.41
N LYS A 95 10.96 -6.70 7.57
CA LYS A 95 11.26 -6.00 8.84
C LYS A 95 12.53 -5.16 8.76
N LYS A 96 13.57 -5.67 8.09
CA LYS A 96 14.87 -4.99 7.98
C LYS A 96 14.75 -3.62 7.29
N TYR A 97 13.87 -3.51 6.30
CA TYR A 97 13.78 -2.30 5.49
C TYR A 97 12.58 -1.42 5.84
N THR A 98 11.42 -2.02 6.16
CA THR A 98 10.17 -1.28 6.40
C THR A 98 10.23 -0.53 7.73
N PRO A 99 10.06 0.80 7.77
CA PRO A 99 9.88 1.52 9.03
C PRO A 99 8.65 1.00 9.75
N HIS A 100 8.77 0.64 11.03
CA HIS A 100 7.68 0.02 11.79
C HIS A 100 7.78 0.33 13.28
N ASN A 101 6.64 0.19 13.97
CA ASN A 101 6.60 0.17 15.43
C ASN A 101 7.01 -1.21 15.96
N SER A 102 7.55 -1.27 17.19
CA SER A 102 8.10 -2.50 17.77
C SER A 102 7.09 -3.65 17.88
N ASP A 103 5.81 -3.33 18.01
CA ASP A 103 4.68 -4.24 18.17
C ASP A 103 3.97 -4.57 16.84
N GLN A 104 4.43 -4.00 15.72
CA GLN A 104 3.82 -4.21 14.42
C GLN A 104 3.91 -5.69 13.98
N ILE A 105 2.77 -6.22 13.53
CA ILE A 105 2.71 -7.57 12.97
C ILE A 105 3.05 -7.56 11.48
N PHE A 106 3.75 -8.60 11.04
CA PHE A 106 4.10 -8.80 9.62
C PHE A 106 3.41 -10.03 9.02
N GLU A 107 2.81 -10.85 9.87
CA GLU A 107 1.94 -11.95 9.50
C GLU A 107 0.88 -12.14 10.60
N PHE A 108 -0.19 -12.84 10.27
CA PHE A 108 -1.19 -13.28 11.21
C PHE A 108 -1.60 -14.71 10.93
N GLU A 109 -2.12 -15.38 11.95
CA GLU A 109 -2.74 -16.69 11.82
C GLU A 109 -4.16 -16.55 11.27
N ALA A 110 -4.48 -17.35 10.26
CA ALA A 110 -5.79 -17.47 9.66
C ALA A 110 -6.18 -18.94 9.52
N THR A 111 -7.47 -19.20 9.32
CA THR A 111 -8.00 -20.55 9.14
C THR A 111 -8.57 -20.69 7.74
N ASP A 112 -8.25 -21.78 7.05
CA ASP A 112 -8.82 -22.05 5.73
C ASP A 112 -10.26 -22.60 5.86
N LYS A 113 -10.94 -22.77 4.71
CA LYS A 113 -12.31 -23.29 4.67
C LYS A 113 -12.47 -24.70 5.24
N ASN A 114 -11.37 -25.44 5.42
CA ASN A 114 -11.34 -26.80 5.96
C ASN A 114 -10.93 -26.84 7.44
N GLY A 115 -10.72 -25.68 8.09
CA GLY A 115 -10.32 -25.61 9.48
C GLY A 115 -8.81 -25.67 9.73
N HIS A 116 -7.97 -25.68 8.69
CA HIS A 116 -6.52 -25.71 8.88
C HIS A 116 -5.97 -24.29 9.12
N SER A 117 -5.19 -24.14 10.20
CA SER A 117 -4.43 -22.91 10.46
C SER A 117 -3.30 -22.73 9.45
N TYR A 118 -3.09 -21.50 9.01
CA TYR A 118 -1.96 -21.08 8.20
C TYR A 118 -1.56 -19.64 8.55
N TYR A 119 -0.33 -19.27 8.20
CA TYR A 119 0.14 -17.89 8.32
C TYR A 119 -0.11 -17.11 7.03
N GLN A 120 -0.67 -15.93 7.18
CA GLN A 120 -0.90 -14.97 6.11
C GLN A 120 0.00 -13.76 6.34
N LEU A 121 0.77 -13.38 5.33
CA LEU A 121 1.61 -12.18 5.35
C LEU A 121 0.74 -10.93 5.32
N CYS A 122 1.08 -9.94 6.15
CA CYS A 122 0.46 -8.61 6.13
C CYS A 122 0.93 -7.81 4.91
N ASN A 123 0.04 -6.99 4.35
CA ASN A 123 0.47 -5.92 3.46
C ASN A 123 1.13 -4.81 4.27
N ASN A 124 1.79 -3.88 3.57
CA ASN A 124 2.23 -2.63 4.16
C ASN A 124 1.02 -1.69 4.25
N TYR A 125 0.57 -1.36 5.47
CA TYR A 125 -0.56 -0.45 5.72
C TYR A 125 -0.08 0.92 6.21
N GLN A 126 1.04 1.42 5.68
CA GLN A 126 1.52 2.78 5.90
C GLN A 126 0.82 3.75 4.93
N LEU A 127 0.66 5.01 5.34
CA LEU A 127 -0.01 6.07 4.57
C LEU A 127 0.44 6.11 3.09
N GLY A 128 1.75 6.04 2.86
CA GLY A 128 2.32 6.10 1.52
C GLY A 128 1.96 4.93 0.59
N ASN A 129 1.41 3.83 1.11
CA ASN A 129 0.98 2.68 0.32
C ASN A 129 -0.52 2.71 -0.04
N PHE A 130 -1.29 3.72 0.37
CA PHE A 130 -2.73 3.78 0.10
C PHE A 130 -3.11 4.56 -1.15
N PHE A 131 -4.16 4.14 -1.83
CA PHE A 131 -4.70 4.81 -3.00
C PHE A 131 -6.21 4.67 -3.11
N ILE A 132 -6.82 5.66 -3.75
CA ILE A 132 -8.27 5.76 -3.91
C ILE A 132 -8.67 5.06 -5.22
N LEU A 133 -9.56 4.08 -5.11
CA LEU A 133 -10.09 3.30 -6.21
C LEU A 133 -11.62 3.42 -6.29
N PRO A 134 -12.22 3.27 -7.49
CA PRO A 134 -13.66 3.28 -7.65
C PRO A 134 -14.29 2.00 -7.08
N VAL A 135 -15.37 2.14 -6.32
CA VAL A 135 -16.13 1.01 -5.74
C VAL A 135 -16.87 0.24 -6.83
N HIS A 136 -17.38 0.95 -7.84
CA HIS A 136 -18.13 0.38 -8.95
C HIS A 136 -17.27 0.30 -10.21
N GLY A 137 -17.38 -0.82 -10.95
CA GLY A 137 -16.55 -1.09 -12.13
C GLY A 137 -15.44 -2.12 -11.89
N GLY A 138 -15.30 -2.61 -10.65
CA GLY A 138 -14.52 -3.82 -10.36
C GLY A 138 -13.01 -3.65 -10.51
N ILE A 139 -12.46 -2.48 -10.16
CA ILE A 139 -11.02 -2.40 -9.86
C ILE A 139 -10.86 -2.93 -8.44
N ASN A 140 -10.74 -4.22 -8.17
CA ASN A 140 -9.70 -5.20 -8.54
C ASN A 140 -9.82 -5.90 -9.91
N PRO A 141 -9.24 -5.42 -11.03
CA PRO A 141 -9.41 -6.09 -12.31
C PRO A 141 -8.27 -7.14 -12.42
N LYS A 142 -8.28 -8.13 -11.51
CA LYS A 142 -7.36 -9.28 -11.34
C LYS A 142 -5.88 -8.88 -11.24
N ARG A 143 -5.53 -7.90 -10.36
CA ARG A 143 -4.16 -7.38 -10.08
C ARG A 143 -3.27 -7.33 -11.33
N ALA A 144 -3.70 -6.54 -12.31
CA ALA A 144 -3.09 -6.31 -13.63
C ALA A 144 -2.73 -7.52 -14.56
N ARG A 145 -3.03 -8.77 -14.16
CA ARG A 145 -3.21 -10.06 -14.93
C ARG A 145 -1.98 -10.64 -15.70
N VAL A 146 -1.66 -11.94 -15.84
CA VAL A 146 -2.29 -13.26 -15.54
C VAL A 146 -1.22 -14.19 -14.90
N PRO A 147 -1.48 -15.02 -13.87
CA PRO A 147 -2.73 -15.17 -13.12
C PRO A 147 -2.98 -14.05 -12.10
N TYR A 148 -1.95 -13.27 -11.73
CA TYR A 148 -1.97 -11.99 -11.01
C TYR A 148 -0.57 -11.34 -11.16
N ASN A 149 -0.47 -10.09 -11.64
CA ASN A 149 0.76 -9.30 -11.85
C ASN A 149 0.74 -8.08 -10.92
N ASP A 150 0.78 -8.34 -9.63
CA ASP A 150 0.62 -7.36 -8.55
C ASP A 150 1.90 -6.59 -8.22
N PHE A 151 2.64 -6.21 -9.26
CA PHE A 151 3.72 -5.25 -9.13
C PHE A 151 3.18 -3.88 -9.46
N PHE A 152 3.49 -2.91 -8.63
CA PHE A 152 2.95 -1.57 -8.73
C PHE A 152 3.20 -0.90 -10.10
N ASP A 153 4.37 -1.10 -10.71
CA ASP A 153 4.71 -0.58 -12.05
C ASP A 153 3.80 -1.13 -13.15
N LYS A 154 3.24 -2.33 -12.96
CA LYS A 154 2.22 -2.90 -13.85
C LYS A 154 0.81 -2.43 -13.49
N PHE A 155 0.55 -2.23 -12.20
CA PHE A 155 -0.75 -1.77 -11.71
C PHE A 155 -1.08 -0.34 -12.17
N LEU A 156 -0.14 0.61 -12.04
CA LEU A 156 -0.39 2.01 -12.44
C LEU A 156 -0.68 2.20 -13.91
N ILE A 157 -0.07 1.39 -14.79
CA ILE A 157 -0.33 1.46 -16.24
C ILE A 157 -1.81 1.20 -16.49
N VAL A 158 -2.38 0.19 -15.83
CA VAL A 158 -3.81 -0.17 -15.96
C VAL A 158 -4.72 0.87 -15.30
N LEU A 159 -4.29 1.47 -14.19
CA LEU A 159 -5.07 2.53 -13.53
C LEU A 159 -5.19 3.79 -14.39
N ASN A 160 -4.11 4.20 -15.08
CA ASN A 160 -4.17 5.34 -15.99
C ASN A 160 -5.27 5.17 -17.04
N ASP A 161 -5.35 4.00 -17.67
CA ASP A 161 -6.36 3.71 -18.69
C ASP A 161 -7.79 3.80 -18.14
N PHE A 162 -7.98 3.45 -16.87
CA PHE A 162 -9.28 3.57 -16.22
C PHE A 162 -9.64 5.03 -15.92
N TYR A 163 -8.67 5.81 -15.46
CA TYR A 163 -8.87 7.19 -15.02
C TYR A 163 -8.77 8.22 -16.16
N PHE A 164 -8.45 7.81 -17.38
CA PHE A 164 -8.34 8.68 -18.57
C PHE A 164 -9.62 9.49 -18.90
N LYS A 165 -10.77 9.15 -18.30
CA LYS A 165 -12.01 9.94 -18.41
C LYS A 165 -12.07 11.14 -17.46
N ASN A 166 -11.29 11.12 -16.38
CA ASN A 166 -11.32 12.12 -15.29
C ASN A 166 -10.07 13.00 -15.24
N PHE A 167 -9.00 12.63 -15.97
CA PHE A 167 -7.75 13.39 -16.03
C PHE A 167 -7.40 13.73 -17.47
N THR A 168 -6.82 14.92 -17.66
CA THR A 168 -6.56 15.45 -19.01
C THR A 168 -5.33 14.80 -19.64
N THR A 169 -4.37 14.38 -18.81
CA THR A 169 -3.11 13.74 -19.21
C THR A 169 -2.65 12.75 -18.14
N TYR A 170 -1.68 11.88 -18.47
CA TYR A 170 -1.07 11.00 -17.47
C TYR A 170 -0.31 11.79 -16.39
N THR A 171 0.30 12.92 -16.76
CA THR A 171 0.93 13.85 -15.81
C THR A 171 -0.11 14.40 -14.82
N ASP A 172 -1.26 14.86 -15.31
CA ASP A 172 -2.37 15.35 -14.48
C ASP A 172 -2.87 14.26 -13.51
N PHE A 173 -2.89 13.00 -13.93
CA PHE A 173 -3.19 11.86 -13.07
C PHE A 173 -2.12 11.67 -11.97
N ILE A 174 -0.83 11.70 -12.31
CA ILE A 174 0.25 11.56 -11.33
C ILE A 174 0.25 12.72 -10.31
N ASP A 175 0.07 13.95 -10.78
CA ASP A 175 0.02 15.17 -9.97
C ASP A 175 -1.12 15.12 -8.96
N LYS A 176 -2.36 14.95 -9.41
CA LYS A 176 -3.56 14.99 -8.56
C LYS A 176 -3.69 13.83 -7.59
N ASN A 177 -2.84 12.81 -7.73
CA ASN A 177 -2.83 11.63 -6.89
C ASN A 177 -1.56 11.49 -6.03
N TYR A 178 -0.62 12.44 -6.13
CA TYR A 178 0.67 12.41 -5.44
C TYR A 178 1.42 11.09 -5.67
N LEU A 179 1.64 10.76 -6.95
CA LEU A 179 2.30 9.51 -7.37
C LEU A 179 3.71 9.71 -7.92
N TRP A 180 4.32 10.88 -7.74
CA TRP A 180 5.63 11.21 -8.32
C TRP A 180 6.76 10.33 -7.80
N SER A 181 6.71 9.93 -6.53
CA SER A 181 7.67 8.99 -5.93
C SER A 181 7.76 7.65 -6.67
N PHE A 182 6.75 7.29 -7.46
CA PHE A 182 6.76 6.07 -8.25
C PHE A 182 7.39 6.22 -9.65
N THR A 183 7.88 7.40 -10.00
CA THR A 183 8.47 7.70 -11.31
C THR A 183 10.00 7.71 -11.26
N GLU A 184 10.67 7.43 -12.38
CA GLU A 184 12.14 7.41 -12.50
C GLU A 184 12.68 8.57 -13.35
N LYS A 185 11.96 8.95 -14.41
CA LYS A 185 12.35 10.04 -15.31
C LYS A 185 11.11 10.79 -15.76
N VAL A 186 11.22 12.12 -15.74
CA VAL A 186 10.15 13.03 -16.14
C VAL A 186 10.68 13.94 -17.25
N THR A 187 10.10 13.83 -18.44
CA THR A 187 10.06 14.93 -19.41
C THR A 187 8.60 15.31 -19.64
N LYS A 188 8.36 16.50 -20.19
CA LYS A 188 7.01 17.01 -20.51
C LYS A 188 6.15 16.00 -21.30
N ASP A 189 6.79 15.07 -22.01
CA ASP A 189 6.15 14.12 -22.91
C ASP A 189 6.42 12.64 -22.56
N ASN A 190 7.16 12.33 -21.47
CA ASN A 190 7.47 10.95 -21.11
C ASN A 190 7.69 10.78 -19.59
N ILE A 191 6.81 10.00 -18.96
CA ILE A 191 6.92 9.58 -17.55
C ILE A 191 7.20 8.08 -17.53
N SER A 192 8.36 7.69 -17.00
CA SER A 192 8.68 6.27 -16.76
C SER A 192 8.47 5.90 -15.29
N LEU A 193 7.86 4.75 -15.02
CA LEU A 193 7.66 4.22 -13.68
C LEU A 193 8.91 3.48 -13.18
N GLN A 194 9.14 3.53 -11.87
CA GLN A 194 10.16 2.71 -11.21
C GLN A 194 9.87 1.22 -11.44
N LYS A 195 10.82 0.50 -12.05
CA LYS A 195 10.61 -0.89 -12.50
C LYS A 195 10.74 -1.92 -11.37
N LEU A 196 9.73 -2.01 -10.51
CA LEU A 196 9.67 -2.97 -9.40
C LEU A 196 9.55 -4.43 -9.89
N SER A 197 8.77 -4.68 -10.93
CA SER A 197 8.66 -6.02 -11.54
C SER A 197 10.00 -6.54 -12.11
N GLY A 198 10.97 -5.67 -12.34
CA GLY A 198 12.28 -5.99 -12.92
C GLY A 198 13.39 -6.26 -11.89
N LYS A 199 13.13 -6.13 -10.58
CA LYS A 199 14.16 -6.36 -9.55
C LYS A 199 14.63 -7.81 -9.53
N SER A 200 15.91 -8.05 -9.23
CA SER A 200 16.55 -9.36 -9.36
C SER A 200 16.27 -10.26 -8.16
N THR A 201 16.13 -9.66 -6.97
CA THR A 201 15.86 -10.38 -5.72
C THR A 201 14.63 -9.84 -5.01
N PHE A 202 14.08 -10.62 -4.08
CA PHE A 202 13.00 -10.15 -3.20
C PHE A 202 13.48 -9.01 -2.29
N GLU A 203 14.73 -9.04 -1.84
CA GLU A 203 15.32 -7.99 -1.01
C GLU A 203 15.42 -6.65 -1.75
N GLU A 204 15.92 -6.66 -3.00
CA GLU A 204 15.93 -5.46 -3.85
C GLU A 204 14.53 -4.90 -4.10
N TYR A 205 13.55 -5.78 -4.27
CA TYR A 205 12.15 -5.40 -4.41
C TYR A 205 11.61 -4.73 -3.15
N VAL A 206 11.82 -5.34 -1.98
CA VAL A 206 11.38 -4.82 -0.68
C VAL A 206 12.04 -3.47 -0.39
N LEU A 207 13.35 -3.34 -0.59
CA LEU A 207 14.06 -2.07 -0.45
C LEU A 207 13.43 -0.98 -1.33
N SER A 208 13.24 -1.28 -2.63
CA SER A 208 12.72 -0.30 -3.58
C SER A 208 11.29 0.14 -3.27
N ILE A 209 10.38 -0.77 -2.94
CA ILE A 209 9.00 -0.36 -2.60
C ILE A 209 8.96 0.37 -1.26
N THR A 210 9.76 -0.02 -0.29
CA THR A 210 9.79 0.66 1.00
C THR A 210 10.27 2.11 0.85
N ASP A 211 11.29 2.36 0.03
CA ASP A 211 11.76 3.71 -0.26
C ASP A 211 10.66 4.57 -0.89
N ILE A 212 9.93 4.01 -1.87
CA ILE A 212 8.78 4.66 -2.51
C ILE A 212 7.67 4.98 -1.51
N VAL A 213 7.25 4.00 -0.70
CA VAL A 213 6.19 4.16 0.31
C VAL A 213 6.59 5.20 1.34
N LYS A 214 7.85 5.21 1.77
CA LYS A 214 8.38 6.21 2.68
C LYS A 214 8.34 7.62 2.06
N GLN A 215 8.86 7.78 0.85
CA GLN A 215 8.88 9.08 0.16
C GLN A 215 7.47 9.62 -0.04
N ARG A 216 6.54 8.78 -0.51
CA ARG A 216 5.13 9.19 -0.63
C ARG A 216 4.51 9.53 0.73
N GLY A 217 4.81 8.74 1.77
CA GLY A 217 4.36 9.03 3.13
C GLY A 217 4.81 10.42 3.60
N GLN A 218 6.05 10.81 3.30
CA GLN A 218 6.60 12.13 3.60
C GLN A 218 5.90 13.25 2.81
N GLU A 219 5.66 13.04 1.52
CA GLU A 219 4.91 13.99 0.67
C GLU A 219 3.49 14.22 1.21
N LEU A 220 2.77 13.14 1.52
CA LEU A 220 1.41 13.21 2.05
C LEU A 220 1.38 13.83 3.46
N TYR A 221 2.36 13.52 4.31
CA TYR A 221 2.53 14.16 5.62
C TYR A 221 2.70 15.67 5.44
N ALA A 222 3.59 16.13 4.56
CA ALA A 222 3.80 17.55 4.33
C ALA A 222 2.50 18.23 3.91
N LEU A 223 1.76 17.65 2.96
CA LEU A 223 0.48 18.17 2.46
C LEU A 223 -0.59 18.25 3.56
N LEU A 224 -0.71 17.24 4.43
CA LEU A 224 -1.63 17.25 5.56
C LEU A 224 -1.38 18.42 6.53
N HIS A 225 -0.14 18.91 6.60
CA HIS A 225 0.30 19.97 7.52
C HIS A 225 0.51 21.33 6.86
N MET A 226 0.22 21.47 5.56
CA MET A 226 0.37 22.76 4.85
C MET A 226 -0.64 23.82 5.31
N ASP A 227 -1.84 23.41 5.74
CA ASP A 227 -2.88 24.33 6.27
C ASP A 227 -2.77 24.59 7.78
N ALA A 228 -1.79 23.98 8.47
CA ALA A 228 -1.59 24.10 9.92
C ALA A 228 -0.58 25.21 10.31
N ARG A 229 -0.22 26.08 9.37
CA ARG A 229 0.72 27.21 9.57
C ARG A 229 0.07 28.55 9.26
#